data_AF-A0A497GJ36-F1
#
_entry.id   AF-A0A497GJ36-F1
#
_cell.length_a   1.000
_cell.length_b   1.000
_cell.length_c   1.000
_cell.angle_alpha   90.00
_cell.angle_beta   90.00
_cell.angle_gamma   90.00
#
_symmetry.space_group_name_H-M   'P 1'
#
loop_
_entity.id
_entity.type
_entity.pdbx_description
1 polymer ?
#
loop_
_entity_poly.entity_id
_entity_poly.type
_entity_poly.pdbx_seq_one_letter_code
_entity_poly.pdbx_strand_id
1 'polypeptide(L)'
;MLGLDCAPPKILYDGYGVELKALKEIIDDSVRYYMRSCYPPITIPAWISMFTGRTPGELGIYGFRHRKPGDVRASYIVNSRYVKERTIWEELSRKGMKVGVIGVPPTYPPKPI
;
A
#
# COMPACT_ATOMS: atom_id res chain seq x y z
N MET A 1 5.26 7.10 7.85
CA MET A 1 4.98 7.05 6.40
C MET A 1 3.52 7.42 6.22
N LEU A 2 3.20 8.34 5.30
CA LEU A 2 1.84 8.73 4.94
C LEU A 2 1.56 8.27 3.51
N GLY A 3 0.56 7.41 3.32
CA GLY A 3 0.12 6.97 2.00
C GLY A 3 -1.11 7.76 1.57
N LEU A 4 -1.07 8.35 0.38
CA LEU A 4 -2.20 9.05 -0.22
C LEU A 4 -2.70 8.22 -1.41
N ASP A 5 -3.87 7.59 -1.26
CA ASP A 5 -4.40 6.72 -2.32
C ASP A 5 -4.83 7.54 -3.54
N CYS A 6 -4.53 7.05 -4.74
CA CYS A 6 -4.80 7.73 -6.00
C CYS A 6 -4.26 9.18 -6.10
N ALA A 7 -3.16 9.51 -5.41
CA ALA A 7 -2.54 10.83 -5.44
C ALA A 7 -1.23 10.84 -6.27
N PRO A 8 -1.29 10.93 -7.61
CA PRO A 8 -0.10 11.04 -8.43
C PRO A 8 0.69 12.32 -8.11
N PRO A 9 2.02 12.35 -8.36
CA PRO A 9 2.88 13.49 -8.04
C PRO A 9 2.37 14.85 -8.52
N LYS A 10 1.70 14.91 -9.68
CA LYS A 10 1.11 16.15 -10.23
C LYS A 10 0.12 16.86 -9.30
N ILE A 11 -0.56 16.12 -8.41
CA ILE A 11 -1.47 16.73 -7.42
C ILE A 11 -0.65 17.45 -6.34
N LEU A 12 0.46 16.84 -5.90
CA LEU A 12 1.29 17.35 -4.82
C LEU A 12 2.27 18.42 -5.30
N TYR A 13 2.90 18.24 -6.46
CA TYR A 13 4.00 19.08 -6.93
C TYR A 13 3.55 20.21 -7.84
N ASP A 14 2.50 19.98 -8.63
CA ASP A 14 2.03 20.93 -9.65
C ASP A 14 0.69 21.59 -9.26
N GLY A 15 0.13 21.24 -8.10
CA GLY A 15 -1.15 21.78 -7.62
C GLY A 15 -2.35 21.41 -8.50
N TYR A 16 -2.28 20.28 -9.21
CA TYR A 16 -3.32 19.90 -10.16
C TYR A 16 -4.64 19.51 -9.46
N GLY A 17 -5.69 20.31 -9.67
CA GLY A 17 -7.07 20.01 -9.32
C GLY A 17 -7.47 20.28 -7.87
N VAL A 18 -6.58 20.06 -6.89
CA VAL A 18 -6.87 20.28 -5.47
C VAL A 18 -5.69 20.96 -4.78
N GLU A 19 -5.96 21.95 -3.95
CA GLU A 19 -4.95 22.64 -3.14
C GLU A 19 -4.80 21.97 -1.75
N LEU A 20 -3.61 21.45 -1.44
CA LEU A 20 -3.31 20.76 -0.18
C LEU A 20 -2.49 21.66 0.76
N LYS A 21 -3.12 22.75 1.23
CA LYS A 21 -2.44 23.79 2.05
C LYS A 21 -1.67 23.23 3.25
N ALA A 22 -2.23 22.25 3.93
CA ALA A 22 -1.60 21.62 5.10
C ALA A 22 -0.33 20.83 4.80
N LEU A 23 -0.07 20.45 3.54
CA LEU A 23 1.13 19.72 3.14
C LEU A 23 2.13 20.60 2.38
N LYS A 24 1.77 21.85 2.06
CA LYS A 24 2.54 22.71 1.15
C LYS A 24 3.98 22.93 1.60
N GLU A 25 4.15 23.37 2.84
CA GLU A 25 5.48 23.65 3.41
C GLU A 25 6.38 22.41 3.38
N ILE A 26 5.84 21.25 3.77
CA ILE A 26 6.57 19.97 3.75
C ILE A 26 6.96 19.58 2.31
N ILE A 27 6.10 19.83 1.33
CA ILE A 27 6.38 19.50 -0.08
C ILE A 27 7.43 20.44 -0.67
N ASP A 28 7.40 21.73 -0.32
CA ASP A 28 8.33 22.75 -0.79
C ASP A 28 9.77 22.50 -0.30
N ASP A 29 9.93 22.03 0.94
CA ASP A 29 11.24 21.69 1.51
C ASP A 29 11.67 20.22 1.29
N SER A 30 10.86 19.41 0.59
CA SER A 30 11.15 17.99 0.36
C SER A 30 12.04 17.72 -0.84
N VAL A 31 12.76 16.58 -0.78
CA VAL A 31 13.32 15.97 -1.99
C VAL A 31 12.22 15.18 -2.70
N ARG A 32 12.02 15.47 -3.99
CA ARG A 32 10.92 14.94 -4.80
C ARG A 32 11.42 13.87 -5.76
N TYR A 33 10.70 12.76 -5.85
CA TYR A 33 11.01 11.66 -6.76
C TYR A 33 9.74 11.14 -7.44
N TYR A 34 9.82 10.89 -8.74
CA TYR A 34 8.78 10.19 -9.46
C TYR A 34 8.98 8.69 -9.29
N MET A 35 8.02 8.05 -8.63
CA MET A 35 8.01 6.59 -8.45
C MET A 35 7.05 5.94 -9.44
N ARG A 36 7.49 4.82 -10.01
CA ARG A 36 6.61 3.94 -10.78
C ARG A 36 5.85 3.04 -9.81
N SER A 37 4.52 3.01 -9.94
CA SER A 37 3.70 2.06 -9.17
C SER A 37 3.94 0.61 -9.61
N CYS A 38 3.45 -0.33 -8.82
CA CYS A 38 3.42 -1.75 -9.20
C CYS A 38 2.45 -1.99 -10.36
N TYR A 39 2.49 -3.20 -10.93
CA TYR A 39 1.51 -3.66 -11.91
C TYR A 39 0.80 -4.92 -11.40
N PRO A 40 -0.55 -4.93 -11.31
CA PRO A 40 -1.47 -3.84 -11.65
C PRO A 40 -1.47 -2.71 -10.60
N PRO A 41 -1.64 -1.43 -11.00
CA PRO A 41 -1.61 -0.28 -10.09
C PRO A 41 -2.96 -0.09 -9.37
N ILE A 42 -3.36 -1.09 -8.57
CA ILE A 42 -4.60 -1.11 -7.80
C ILE A 42 -4.26 -1.00 -6.31
N THR A 43 -5.15 -0.39 -5.50
CA THR A 43 -4.95 -0.15 -4.06
C THR A 43 -4.36 -1.36 -3.32
N ILE A 44 -5.02 -2.53 -3.33
CA ILE A 44 -4.54 -3.70 -2.57
C ILE A 44 -3.09 -4.09 -2.92
N PRO A 45 -2.74 -4.41 -4.20
CA PRO A 45 -1.37 -4.76 -4.56
C PRO A 45 -0.37 -3.62 -4.32
N ALA A 46 -0.72 -2.37 -4.63
CA ALA A 46 0.20 -1.24 -4.50
C ALA A 46 0.61 -1.00 -3.04
N TRP A 47 -0.37 -0.97 -2.14
CA TRP A 47 -0.12 -0.73 -0.73
C TRP A 47 0.68 -1.86 -0.09
N ILE A 48 0.33 -3.12 -0.34
CA ILE A 48 1.06 -4.22 0.29
C ILE A 48 2.47 -4.40 -0.29
N SER A 49 2.66 -4.09 -1.59
CA SER A 49 4.00 -4.08 -2.21
C SER A 49 4.89 -3.03 -1.56
N MET A 50 4.36 -1.81 -1.33
CA MET A 50 5.07 -0.72 -0.67
C MET A 50 5.59 -1.11 0.73
N PHE A 51 4.84 -1.92 1.46
CA PHE A 51 5.17 -2.27 2.84
C PHE A 51 5.92 -3.59 3.02
N THR A 52 5.97 -4.44 2.00
CA THR A 52 6.73 -5.71 2.02
C THR A 52 7.99 -5.67 1.17
N GLY A 53 8.11 -4.70 0.25
CA GLY A 53 9.18 -4.66 -0.74
C GLY A 53 9.06 -5.73 -1.82
N ARG A 54 7.90 -6.40 -1.92
CA ARG A 54 7.62 -7.49 -2.84
C ARG A 54 6.73 -7.03 -3.98
N THR A 55 6.86 -7.67 -5.13
CA THR A 55 5.99 -7.44 -6.28
C THR A 55 4.61 -8.11 -6.09
N PRO A 56 3.56 -7.63 -6.77
CA PRO A 56 2.25 -8.31 -6.80
C PRO A 56 2.33 -9.79 -7.20
N GLY A 57 3.29 -10.15 -8.07
CA GLY A 57 3.55 -11.52 -8.50
C GLY A 57 4.14 -12.40 -7.39
N GLU A 58 5.16 -11.93 -6.69
CA GLU A 58 5.73 -12.64 -5.52
C GLU A 58 4.68 -12.84 -4.42
N LEU A 59 3.79 -11.86 -4.24
CA LEU A 59 2.73 -11.92 -3.24
C LEU A 59 1.52 -12.76 -3.70
N GLY A 60 1.36 -12.97 -5.01
CA GLY A 60 0.16 -13.56 -5.59
C GLY A 60 -1.11 -12.72 -5.36
N ILE A 61 -0.96 -11.39 -5.22
CA ILE A 61 -2.04 -10.45 -4.92
C ILE A 61 -2.16 -9.43 -6.06
N TYR A 62 -3.28 -9.44 -6.79
CA TYR A 62 -3.47 -8.63 -8.01
C TYR A 62 -4.63 -7.63 -7.91
N GLY A 63 -5.30 -7.53 -6.76
CA GLY A 63 -6.49 -6.70 -6.58
C GLY A 63 -7.32 -7.12 -5.37
N PHE A 64 -8.51 -6.56 -5.25
CA PHE A 64 -9.43 -6.84 -4.14
C PHE A 64 -10.02 -8.24 -4.18
N ARG A 65 -10.35 -8.73 -5.38
CA ARG A 65 -11.05 -9.99 -5.61
C ARG A 65 -10.27 -10.84 -6.60
N HIS A 66 -10.15 -12.12 -6.27
CA HIS A 66 -9.46 -13.11 -7.08
C HIS A 66 -10.42 -14.23 -7.44
N ARG A 67 -10.19 -14.88 -8.58
CA ARG A 67 -10.92 -16.09 -8.96
C ARG A 67 -10.35 -17.29 -8.23
N LYS A 68 -11.22 -18.23 -7.84
CA LYS A 68 -10.74 -19.52 -7.33
C LYS A 68 -10.14 -20.33 -8.49
N PRO A 69 -8.95 -20.92 -8.32
CA PRO A 69 -8.40 -21.82 -9.33
C PRO A 69 -9.40 -22.94 -9.66
N GLY A 70 -9.65 -23.18 -10.95
CA GLY A 70 -10.56 -24.22 -11.43
C GLY A 70 -12.05 -23.86 -11.42
N ASP A 71 -12.46 -22.71 -10.86
CA ASP A 71 -13.86 -22.27 -10.86
C ASP A 71 -13.96 -20.80 -11.30
N VAL A 72 -14.41 -20.60 -12.55
CA VAL A 72 -14.56 -19.26 -13.15
C VAL A 72 -15.72 -18.45 -12.56
N ARG A 73 -16.63 -19.08 -11.83
CA ARG A 73 -17.79 -18.43 -11.18
C ARG A 73 -17.49 -18.07 -9.73
N ALA A 74 -16.60 -18.81 -9.06
CA ALA A 74 -16.22 -18.53 -7.68
C ALA A 74 -15.09 -17.52 -7.57
N SER A 75 -15.19 -16.66 -6.56
CA SER A 75 -14.17 -15.67 -6.21
C SER A 75 -14.00 -15.54 -4.71
N TYR A 76 -12.88 -14.96 -4.29
CA TYR A 76 -12.58 -14.63 -2.91
C TYR A 76 -12.02 -13.22 -2.79
N ILE A 77 -12.18 -12.62 -1.61
CA ILE A 77 -11.65 -11.30 -1.28
C ILE A 77 -10.29 -11.45 -0.59
N VAL A 78 -9.30 -10.69 -1.04
CA VAL A 78 -7.98 -10.64 -0.43
C VAL A 78 -8.07 -9.89 0.89
N ASN A 79 -7.48 -10.47 1.92
CA ASN A 79 -7.39 -9.92 3.27
C ASN A 79 -5.99 -10.23 3.84
N SER A 80 -5.70 -9.82 5.08
CA SER A 80 -4.36 -9.89 5.67
C SER A 80 -3.81 -11.31 5.77
N ARG A 81 -4.66 -12.33 5.80
CA ARG A 81 -4.27 -13.75 5.86
C ARG A 81 -3.60 -14.24 4.57
N TYR A 82 -3.81 -13.53 3.45
CA TYR A 82 -3.14 -13.83 2.18
C TYR A 82 -1.74 -13.22 2.09
N VAL A 83 -1.42 -12.25 2.97
CA VAL A 83 -0.08 -11.65 3.04
C VAL A 83 0.81 -12.54 3.91
N LYS A 84 1.63 -13.36 3.24
CA LYS A 84 2.58 -14.29 3.87
C LYS A 84 3.95 -13.67 4.13
N GLU A 85 4.32 -12.68 3.31
CA GLU A 85 5.56 -11.95 3.44
C GLU A 85 5.49 -10.95 4.59
N ARG A 86 6.65 -10.68 5.20
CA ARG A 86 6.75 -9.76 6.33
C ARG A 86 6.72 -8.34 5.86
N THR A 87 5.99 -7.53 6.60
CA THR A 87 5.87 -6.09 6.39
C THR A 87 6.93 -5.34 7.17
N ILE A 88 7.22 -4.10 6.78
CA ILE A 88 8.20 -3.26 7.47
C ILE A 88 7.81 -3.03 8.94
N TRP A 89 6.52 -2.90 9.26
CA TRP A 89 6.09 -2.73 10.65
C TRP A 89 6.29 -4.00 11.47
N GLU A 90 6.02 -5.19 10.93
CA GLU A 90 6.31 -6.46 11.60
C GLU A 90 7.82 -6.60 11.89
N GLU A 91 8.68 -6.18 10.96
CA GLU A 91 10.14 -6.20 11.17
C GLU A 91 10.61 -5.18 12.21
N LEU A 92 10.04 -3.97 12.25
CA LEU A 92 10.36 -2.96 13.27
C LEU A 92 9.88 -3.40 14.66
N SER A 93 8.67 -3.93 14.75
CA SER A 93 8.09 -4.50 15.96
C SER A 93 8.97 -5.59 16.57
N ARG A 94 9.45 -6.53 15.75
CA ARG A 94 10.38 -7.59 16.20
C ARG A 94 11.69 -7.07 16.76
N LYS A 95 12.12 -5.87 16.35
CA LYS A 95 13.30 -5.18 16.88
C LYS A 95 12.99 -4.38 18.15
N GLY A 96 11.79 -4.53 18.72
CA GLY A 96 11.35 -3.84 19.94
C GLY A 96 10.96 -2.38 19.72
N MET A 97 10.74 -1.95 18.47
CA MET A 97 10.32 -0.59 18.17
C MET A 97 8.81 -0.42 18.37
N LYS A 98 8.39 0.77 18.82
CA LYS A 98 6.97 1.13 18.89
C LYS A 98 6.46 1.48 17.49
N VAL A 99 5.41 0.79 17.05
CA VAL A 99 4.82 0.98 15.71
C VAL A 99 3.31 1.20 15.82
N GLY A 100 2.77 2.02 14.92
CA GLY A 100 1.32 2.19 14.73
C GLY A 100 0.97 2.05 13.25
N VAL A 101 -0.09 1.30 12.95
CA VAL A 101 -0.58 1.06 11.59
C VAL A 101 -2.05 1.44 11.54
N ILE A 102 -2.39 2.43 10.71
CA ILE A 102 -3.75 2.97 10.59
C ILE A 102 -4.10 3.06 9.11
N GLY A 103 -5.26 2.53 8.72
CA GLY A 103 -5.81 2.71 7.37
C GLY A 103 -5.03 2.03 6.24
N VAL A 104 -4.15 1.06 6.52
CA VAL A 104 -3.39 0.34 5.50
C VAL A 104 -4.15 -0.89 5.00
N PRO A 105 -4.47 -1.01 3.71
CA PRO A 105 -5.05 -2.24 3.16
C PRO A 105 -3.97 -3.25 2.74
N PRO A 106 -4.25 -4.57 2.75
CA PRO A 106 -5.44 -5.24 3.26
C PRO A 106 -5.24 -5.75 4.71
N THR A 107 -5.12 -4.87 5.71
CA THR A 107 -4.73 -5.31 7.09
C THR A 107 -5.84 -5.97 7.92
N TYR A 108 -7.06 -6.14 7.42
CA TYR A 108 -8.09 -6.92 8.11
C TYR A 108 -7.94 -8.43 7.84
N PRO A 109 -8.13 -9.33 8.83
CA PRO A 109 -8.17 -9.01 10.25
C PRO A 109 -6.80 -8.52 10.74
N PRO A 110 -6.76 -7.59 11.72
CA PRO A 110 -5.51 -7.09 12.27
C PRO A 110 -4.61 -8.24 12.76
N LYS A 111 -3.31 -8.14 12.46
CA LYS A 111 -2.28 -9.00 13.03
C LYS A 111 -1.66 -8.31 14.26
N PRO A 112 -1.16 -9.06 15.25
CA PRO A 112 -0.33 -8.48 16.31
C PRO A 112 0.88 -7.75 15.72
N ILE A 113 1.19 -6.58 16.30
CA ILE A 113 2.40 -5.81 16.06
C ILE A 113 3.17 -5.66 17.37
#